data_AF-A0A6L5Q3F3-F1
#
_entry.id   AF-A0A6L5Q3F3-F1
#
_cell.length_a   1.000
_cell.length_b   1.000
_cell.length_c   1.000
_cell.angle_alpha   90.00
_cell.angle_beta   90.00
_cell.angle_gamma   90.00
#
_symmetry.space_group_name_H-M   'P 1'
#
loop_
_entity.id
_entity.type
_entity.pdbx_description
1 polymer ?
#
loop_
_entity_poly.entity_id
_entity_poly.type
_entity_poly.pdbx_seq_one_letter_code
_entity_poly.pdbx_strand_id
1 'polypeptide(L)'
;MENNKDLLKKIQELEETIELLTFRQDLLFSNTSVDRALYEYDITKKQYNLIMDLMDRYRTKIDNKEHVSHGVFEKEMYVIVPQHSGNYHFVESLTRAFWENDRWEEVFNNLYRVLPKYQYIKKGL
;
A
#
# COMPACT_ATOMS: atom_id res chain seq x y z
N MET A 1 -37.28 -10.34 14.04
CA MET A 1 -35.86 -10.74 14.05
C MET A 1 -35.14 -10.38 12.76
N GLU A 2 -35.75 -10.56 11.59
CA GLU A 2 -35.25 -10.06 10.28
C GLU A 2 -34.79 -8.59 10.33
N ASN A 3 -35.63 -7.71 10.90
CA ASN A 3 -35.39 -6.27 10.93
C ASN A 3 -34.15 -5.87 11.75
N ASN A 4 -33.84 -6.62 12.82
CA ASN A 4 -32.68 -6.32 13.66
C ASN A 4 -31.37 -6.73 12.96
N LYS A 5 -31.38 -7.78 12.13
CA LYS A 5 -30.20 -8.19 11.35
C LYS A 5 -29.89 -7.17 10.26
N ASP A 6 -30.91 -6.67 9.57
CA ASP A 6 -30.75 -5.63 8.55
C ASP A 6 -30.21 -4.31 9.16
N LEU A 7 -30.74 -3.92 10.33
CA LEU A 7 -30.23 -2.75 11.06
C LEU A 7 -28.77 -2.91 11.48
N LEU A 8 -28.38 -4.07 12.02
CA LEU A 8 -26.98 -4.33 12.39
C LEU A 8 -26.05 -4.28 11.16
N LYS A 9 -26.49 -4.83 10.03
CA LYS A 9 -25.73 -4.76 8.77
C LYS A 9 -25.52 -3.31 8.32
N LYS A 10 -26.58 -2.49 8.35
CA LYS A 10 -26.49 -1.06 8.01
C LYS A 10 -25.57 -0.28 8.94
N ILE A 11 -25.61 -0.58 10.24
CA ILE A 11 -24.70 0.03 11.23
C ILE A 11 -23.25 -0.31 10.86
N GLN A 12 -22.96 -1.58 10.56
CA GLN A 12 -21.62 -2.00 10.15
C GLN A 12 -21.16 -1.31 8.86
N GLU A 13 -22.02 -1.23 7.84
CA GLU A 13 -21.72 -0.52 6.59
C GLU A 13 -21.43 0.98 6.82
N LEU A 14 -22.17 1.62 7.74
CA LEU A 14 -21.93 3.01 8.15
C LEU A 14 -20.61 3.17 8.91
N GLU A 15 -20.29 2.27 9.83
CA GLU A 15 -19.03 2.28 10.57
C GLU A 15 -17.82 2.13 9.62
N GLU A 16 -17.90 1.20 8.65
CA GLU A 16 -16.88 1.02 7.62
C GLU A 16 -16.73 2.26 6.73
N THR A 17 -17.84 2.92 6.39
CA THR A 17 -17.83 4.18 5.63
C THR A 17 -17.18 5.31 6.41
N ILE A 18 -17.51 5.45 7.71
CA ILE A 18 -16.92 6.46 8.58
C ILE A 18 -15.42 6.23 8.75
N GLU A 19 -14.98 4.97 8.92
CA GLU A 19 -13.56 4.62 8.99
C GLU A 19 -12.82 5.04 7.71
N LEU A 20 -13.39 4.72 6.54
CA LEU A 20 -12.83 5.10 5.25
C LEU A 20 -12.73 6.62 5.10
N LEU A 21 -13.80 7.35 5.38
CA LEU A 21 -13.83 8.82 5.23
C LEU A 21 -12.85 9.50 6.19
N THR A 22 -12.77 9.05 7.43
CA THR A 22 -11.82 9.58 8.43
C THR A 22 -10.39 9.33 7.99
N PHE A 23 -10.08 8.10 7.53
CA PHE A 23 -8.75 7.79 7.02
C PHE A 23 -8.38 8.66 5.81
N ARG A 24 -9.29 8.81 4.85
CA ARG A 24 -9.05 9.69 3.68
C ARG A 24 -8.85 11.15 4.08
N GLN A 25 -9.58 11.62 5.09
CA GLN A 25 -9.39 12.97 5.62
C GLN A 25 -7.99 13.14 6.23
N ASP A 26 -7.52 12.17 7.02
CA ASP A 26 -6.18 12.19 7.60
C ASP A 26 -5.09 12.27 6.51
N LEU A 27 -5.24 11.47 5.44
CA LEU A 27 -4.30 11.47 4.30
C LEU A 27 -4.20 12.84 3.62
N LEU A 28 -5.33 13.56 3.48
CA LEU A 28 -5.36 14.89 2.90
C LEU A 28 -4.66 15.94 3.78
N PHE A 29 -4.67 15.77 5.11
CA PHE A 29 -4.01 16.68 6.03
C PHE A 29 -2.50 16.46 6.10
N SER A 30 -2.02 15.22 6.17
CA SER A 30 -0.57 14.93 6.22
C SER A 30 0.12 15.12 4.87
N ASN A 31 -0.56 14.76 3.78
CA ASN A 31 -0.21 15.11 2.40
C ASN A 31 1.23 14.74 1.98
N THR A 32 1.80 13.67 2.56
CA THR A 32 3.08 13.10 2.11
C THR A 32 2.91 12.41 0.75
N SER A 33 4.01 12.02 0.09
CA SER A 33 3.89 11.27 -1.17
C SER A 33 3.25 9.88 -0.95
N VAL A 34 3.44 9.26 0.22
CA VAL A 34 2.72 8.03 0.59
C VAL A 34 1.23 8.32 0.70
N ASP A 35 0.85 9.39 1.39
CA ASP A 35 -0.56 9.68 1.63
C ASP A 35 -1.31 10.00 0.33
N ARG A 36 -0.66 10.74 -0.57
CA ARG A 36 -1.19 10.99 -1.92
C ARG A 36 -1.38 9.70 -2.70
N ALA A 37 -0.38 8.81 -2.70
CA ALA A 37 -0.50 7.52 -3.37
C ALA A 37 -1.66 6.67 -2.78
N LEU A 38 -1.78 6.61 -1.45
CA LEU A 38 -2.87 5.90 -0.80
C LEU A 38 -4.25 6.49 -1.16
N TYR A 39 -4.33 7.82 -1.25
CA TYR A 39 -5.56 8.51 -1.62
C TYR A 39 -5.94 8.30 -3.09
N GLU A 40 -4.99 8.45 -4.00
CA GLU A 40 -5.18 8.31 -5.46
C GLU A 40 -5.58 6.89 -5.87
N TYR A 41 -5.03 5.88 -5.18
CA TYR A 41 -5.37 4.48 -5.43
C TYR A 41 -6.51 3.95 -4.55
N ASP A 42 -7.25 4.82 -3.85
CA ASP A 42 -8.41 4.43 -3.03
C ASP A 42 -8.10 3.28 -2.06
N ILE A 43 -6.93 3.36 -1.41
CA ILE A 43 -6.48 2.34 -0.45
C ILE A 43 -7.19 2.55 0.88
N THR A 44 -7.83 1.50 1.40
CA THR A 44 -8.45 1.54 2.72
C THR A 44 -7.41 1.41 3.83
N LYS A 45 -7.74 1.85 5.05
CA LYS A 45 -6.86 1.69 6.22
C LYS A 45 -6.47 0.23 6.47
N LYS A 46 -7.42 -0.71 6.31
CA LYS A 46 -7.19 -2.15 6.44
C LYS A 46 -6.19 -2.65 5.41
N GLN A 47 -6.34 -2.25 4.15
CA GLN A 47 -5.40 -2.60 3.09
C GLN A 47 -4.02 -2.01 3.33
N TYR A 48 -3.95 -0.74 3.74
CA TYR A 48 -2.70 -0.08 4.06
C TYR A 48 -1.92 -0.84 5.15
N ASN A 49 -2.59 -1.27 6.24
CA ASN A 49 -1.95 -2.08 7.27
C ASN A 49 -1.38 -3.39 6.72
N LEU A 50 -2.15 -4.11 5.90
CA LEU A 50 -1.69 -5.35 5.27
C LEU A 50 -0.51 -5.12 4.30
N ILE A 51 -0.48 -3.97 3.61
CA ILE A 51 0.65 -3.57 2.77
C ILE A 51 1.88 -3.33 3.64
N MET A 52 1.75 -2.62 4.77
CA MET A 52 2.87 -2.42 5.69
C MET A 52 3.42 -3.77 6.20
N ASP A 53 2.54 -4.70 6.57
CA ASP A 53 2.95 -6.06 6.97
C ASP A 53 3.68 -6.78 5.82
N LEU A 54 3.21 -6.63 4.58
CA LEU A 54 3.88 -7.20 3.41
C LEU A 54 5.27 -6.59 3.18
N MET A 55 5.41 -5.28 3.34
CA MET A 55 6.70 -4.59 3.24
C MET A 55 7.68 -5.08 4.31
N ASP A 56 7.24 -5.25 5.56
CA ASP A 56 8.07 -5.80 6.64
C ASP A 56 8.47 -7.26 6.40
N ARG A 57 7.58 -8.07 5.81
CA ARG A 57 7.94 -9.43 5.38
C ARG A 57 9.04 -9.40 4.32
N TYR A 58 8.96 -8.51 3.33
CA TYR A 58 9.98 -8.42 2.28
C TYR A 58 11.31 -7.86 2.80
N ARG A 59 11.28 -6.89 3.72
CA ARG A 59 12.47 -6.46 4.47
C ARG A 59 13.16 -7.64 5.13
N THR A 60 12.41 -8.44 5.89
CA THR A 60 12.95 -9.61 6.58
C THR A 60 13.57 -10.62 5.61
N LYS A 61 12.91 -10.92 4.49
CA LYS A 61 13.46 -11.80 3.44
C LYS A 61 14.77 -11.26 2.88
N ILE A 62 14.85 -9.96 2.60
CA ILE A 62 16.04 -9.31 2.07
C ILE A 62 17.19 -9.35 3.10
N ASP A 63 16.91 -9.07 4.37
CA ASP A 63 17.89 -9.13 5.46
C ASP A 63 18.46 -10.55 5.63
N ASN A 64 17.62 -11.57 5.41
CA ASN A 64 18.01 -12.97 5.38
C ASN A 64 18.74 -13.40 4.09
N LYS A 65 18.97 -12.48 3.14
CA LYS A 65 19.55 -12.74 1.82
C LYS A 65 18.74 -13.74 0.99
N GLU A 66 17.43 -13.81 1.22
CA GLU A 66 16.53 -14.60 0.39
C GLU A 66 16.33 -13.90 -0.96
N HIS A 67 16.12 -14.70 -2.01
CA HIS A 67 15.83 -14.16 -3.33
C HIS A 67 14.40 -13.61 -3.39
N VAL A 68 14.27 -12.30 -3.59
CA VAL A 68 12.98 -11.62 -3.80
C VAL A 68 12.82 -11.22 -5.28
N SER A 69 11.57 -11.14 -5.75
CA SER A 69 11.28 -10.67 -7.12
C SER A 69 10.06 -9.76 -7.15
N HIS A 70 10.13 -8.72 -8.00
CA HIS A 70 9.05 -7.74 -8.12
C HIS A 70 7.75 -8.40 -8.62
N GLY A 71 7.83 -9.38 -9.51
CA GLY A 71 6.64 -10.07 -10.03
C GLY A 71 5.89 -10.92 -8.99
N VAL A 72 6.58 -11.45 -7.97
CA VAL A 72 5.91 -12.15 -6.84
C VAL A 72 5.34 -11.12 -5.88
N PHE A 73 6.09 -10.06 -5.58
CA PHE A 73 5.65 -8.96 -4.73
C PHE A 73 4.36 -8.30 -5.26
N GLU A 74 4.30 -7.99 -6.55
CA GLU A 74 3.12 -7.43 -7.21
C GLU A 74 1.89 -8.33 -7.09
N LYS A 75 2.07 -9.66 -7.25
CA LYS A 75 0.96 -10.61 -7.06
C LYS A 75 0.44 -10.62 -5.62
N GLU A 76 1.34 -10.59 -4.63
CA GLU A 76 0.95 -10.48 -3.22
C GLU A 76 0.22 -9.15 -2.94
N MET A 77 0.64 -8.05 -3.56
CA MET A 77 -0.05 -6.76 -3.49
C MET A 77 -1.46 -6.82 -4.10
N TYR A 78 -1.66 -7.51 -5.22
CA TYR A 78 -2.98 -7.67 -5.83
C TYR A 78 -3.94 -8.52 -4.98
N VAL A 79 -3.43 -9.42 -4.13
CA VAL A 79 -4.27 -10.14 -3.16
C VAL A 79 -4.80 -9.19 -2.08
N ILE A 80 -3.99 -8.21 -1.65
CA ILE A 80 -4.39 -7.21 -0.65
C ILE A 80 -5.30 -6.15 -1.27
N VAL A 81 -5.00 -5.73 -2.50
CA VAL A 81 -5.69 -4.65 -3.23
C VAL A 81 -6.24 -5.19 -4.55
N PRO A 82 -7.27 -6.05 -4.51
CA PRO A 82 -7.79 -6.71 -5.70
C PRO A 82 -8.40 -5.74 -6.70
N GLN A 83 -8.88 -4.57 -6.24
CA GLN A 83 -9.40 -3.53 -7.12
C GLN A 83 -8.33 -2.94 -8.08
N HIS A 84 -7.05 -3.12 -7.78
CA HIS A 84 -5.92 -2.72 -8.62
C HIS A 84 -5.15 -3.91 -9.19
N SER A 85 -5.77 -5.09 -9.26
CA SER A 85 -5.13 -6.29 -9.80
C SER A 85 -4.66 -6.09 -11.25
N GLY A 86 -3.38 -6.38 -11.51
CA GLY A 86 -2.75 -6.19 -12.81
C GLY A 86 -2.25 -4.76 -13.08
N ASN A 87 -2.49 -3.82 -12.16
CA ASN A 87 -1.95 -2.47 -12.23
C ASN A 87 -0.58 -2.42 -11.53
N TYR A 88 0.49 -2.73 -12.26
CA TYR A 88 1.84 -2.70 -11.69
C TYR A 88 2.30 -1.27 -11.34
N HIS A 89 1.76 -0.26 -12.02
CA HIS A 89 2.05 1.14 -11.72
C HIS A 89 1.59 1.55 -10.33
N PHE A 90 0.47 1.00 -9.84
CA PHE A 90 0.04 1.18 -8.46
C PHE A 90 1.10 0.68 -7.47
N VAL A 91 1.54 -0.57 -7.65
CA VAL A 91 2.52 -1.21 -6.75
C VAL A 91 3.83 -0.44 -6.76
N GLU A 92 4.32 -0.10 -7.94
CA GLU A 92 5.54 0.64 -8.14
C GLU A 92 5.47 2.05 -7.54
N SER A 93 4.38 2.78 -7.78
CA SER A 93 4.18 4.14 -7.26
C SER A 93 4.12 4.15 -5.73
N LEU A 94 3.40 3.20 -5.12
CA LEU A 94 3.32 3.11 -3.67
C LEU A 94 4.66 2.69 -3.04
N THR A 95 5.35 1.71 -3.62
CA THR A 95 6.66 1.26 -3.13
C THR A 95 7.69 2.39 -3.23
N ARG A 96 7.64 3.16 -4.31
CA ARG A 96 8.46 4.37 -4.47
C ARG A 96 8.12 5.43 -3.43
N ALA A 97 6.83 5.69 -3.20
CA ALA A 97 6.40 6.68 -2.21
C ALA A 97 6.92 6.32 -0.81
N PHE A 98 6.90 5.04 -0.42
CA PHE A 98 7.54 4.61 0.83
C PHE A 98 9.04 4.93 0.86
N TRP A 99 9.76 4.62 -0.21
CA TRP A 99 11.19 4.89 -0.31
C TRP A 99 11.53 6.39 -0.22
N GLU A 100 10.70 7.25 -0.83
CA GLU A 100 10.83 8.71 -0.75
C GLU A 100 10.58 9.26 0.67
N ASN A 101 9.90 8.51 1.53
CA ASN A 101 9.65 8.88 2.93
C ASN A 101 10.51 8.07 3.92
N ASP A 102 11.68 7.59 3.47
CA ASP A 102 12.64 6.83 4.29
C ASP A 102 12.07 5.56 4.93
N ARG A 103 11.10 4.91 4.24
CA ARG A 103 10.49 3.65 4.68
C ARG A 103 10.77 2.53 3.68
N TRP A 104 11.17 1.37 4.21
CA TRP A 104 11.45 0.14 3.47
C TRP A 104 12.35 0.35 2.24
N GLU A 105 13.43 1.09 2.43
CA GLU A 105 14.30 1.46 1.32
C GLU A 105 14.90 0.25 0.61
N GLU A 106 15.29 -0.75 1.40
CA GLU A 106 15.79 -2.03 0.94
C GLU A 106 14.81 -2.74 0.01
N VAL A 107 13.51 -2.66 0.28
CA VAL A 107 12.47 -3.28 -0.56
C VAL A 107 12.45 -2.61 -1.93
N PHE A 108 12.37 -1.28 -1.98
CA PHE A 108 12.41 -0.55 -3.26
C PHE A 108 13.74 -0.76 -4.01
N ASN A 109 14.86 -0.72 -3.29
CA ASN A 109 16.19 -0.87 -3.87
C ASN A 109 16.40 -2.24 -4.52
N ASN A 110 15.93 -3.31 -3.88
CA ASN A 110 16.09 -4.67 -4.41
C ASN A 110 15.06 -5.01 -5.49
N LEU A 111 13.83 -4.51 -5.39
CA LEU A 111 12.75 -4.87 -6.32
C LEU A 111 12.70 -3.98 -7.56
N TYR A 112 12.88 -2.67 -7.41
CA TYR A 112 12.60 -1.70 -8.47
C TYR A 112 13.82 -0.87 -8.91
N ARG A 113 14.76 -0.55 -8.01
CA ARG A 113 15.93 0.28 -8.39
C ARG A 113 16.88 -0.39 -9.38
N VAL A 114 16.82 -1.72 -9.49
CA VAL A 114 17.51 -2.49 -10.53
C VAL A 114 16.99 -2.20 -11.95
N LEU A 115 15.78 -1.67 -12.09
CA LEU A 115 15.18 -1.35 -13.38
C LEU A 115 15.81 -0.10 -14.00
N PRO A 116 16.06 -0.06 -15.32
CA PRO A 116 16.75 1.05 -15.99
C PRO A 116 16.17 2.44 -15.70
N LYS A 117 14.84 2.55 -15.55
CA LYS A 117 14.14 3.81 -15.31
C LYS A 117 14.40 4.43 -13.92
N TYR A 118 14.88 3.66 -12.94
CA TYR A 118 15.16 4.14 -11.58
C TYR A 118 16.64 4.32 -11.28
N GLN A 119 17.53 3.98 -12.20
CA GLN A 119 18.99 4.05 -11.98
C GLN A 119 19.48 5.48 -11.68
N TYR A 120 18.77 6.49 -12.17
CA TYR A 120 19.14 7.90 -12.05
C TYR A 120 18.27 8.70 -11.08
N ILE A 121 17.30 8.06 -10.42
CA ILE A 121 16.38 8.74 -9.51
C ILE A 121 17.10 8.97 -8.17
N LYS A 122 17.12 10.23 -7.72
CA LYS A 122 17.57 10.64 -6.39
C LYS A 122 16.35 10.88 -5.51
N LYS A 123 16.44 10.57 -4.21
CA LYS A 123 15.42 11.01 -3.26
C LYS A 123 15.30 12.53 -3.36
N GLY A 124 14.07 13.02 -3.52
CA GLY A 124 13.82 14.45 -3.38
C GLY A 124 14.19 14.87 -1.96
N LEU A 125 14.99 15.94 -1.84
CA LEU A 125 15.31 16.57 -0.56
C LEU A 125 14.06 17.16 0.10
#